data_AF-A0A2T7KJ70-F1
#
_entry.id   AF-A0A2T7KJ70-F1
#
_cell.length_a   1.000
_cell.length_b   1.000
_cell.length_c   1.000
_cell.angle_alpha   90.00
_cell.angle_beta   90.00
_cell.angle_gamma   90.00
#
_symmetry.space_group_name_H-M   'P 1'
#
loop_
_entity.id
_entity.type
_entity.pdbx_description
1 polymer ?
#
loop_
_entity_poly.entity_id
_entity_poly.type
_entity_poly.pdbx_seq_one_letter_code
_entity_poly.pdbx_strand_id
1 'polypeptide(L)'
;MPRLPLVTERLTLFATLLATFGELHPACDHWVQGSKTASRKRMYGEDLVHADGTPATPDTTRPTMTTSTLGRRAVACHVASYSAVQLVPHQATFALATSARRRRSSAWRFRQMM
;
A
#
# COMPACT_ATOMS: atom_id res chain seq x y z
N MET A 1 14.40 -32.51 0.37
CA MET A 1 14.55 -31.04 0.23
C MET A 1 14.32 -30.41 1.59
N PRO A 2 15.31 -29.78 2.25
CA PRO A 2 15.02 -29.02 3.45
C PRO A 2 14.19 -27.81 3.01
N ARG A 3 12.93 -27.77 3.45
CA ARG A 3 12.13 -26.54 3.44
C ARG A 3 12.98 -25.48 4.15
N LEU A 4 12.98 -24.23 3.67
CA LEU A 4 13.33 -23.15 4.59
C LEU A 4 12.42 -23.35 5.81
N PRO A 5 12.96 -23.42 7.04
CA PRO A 5 12.11 -23.64 8.19
C PRO A 5 11.04 -22.56 8.15
N LEU A 6 9.77 -22.92 8.45
CA LEU A 6 8.62 -22.02 8.45
C LEU A 6 8.93 -20.66 9.13
N VAL A 7 9.84 -20.71 10.12
CA VAL A 7 10.42 -19.56 10.80
C VAL A 7 11.12 -18.58 9.84
N THR A 8 11.99 -19.04 8.94
CA THR A 8 12.69 -18.17 7.98
C THR A 8 11.73 -17.50 7.00
N GLU A 9 10.74 -18.21 6.45
CA GLU A 9 9.73 -17.57 5.58
C GLU A 9 8.94 -16.49 6.33
N ARG A 10 8.55 -16.75 7.58
CA ARG A 10 7.85 -15.79 8.43
C ARG A 10 8.72 -14.58 8.79
N LEU A 11 10.00 -14.78 9.11
CA LEU A 11 10.94 -13.70 9.42
C LEU A 11 11.20 -12.84 8.20
N THR A 12 11.34 -13.43 7.01
CA THR A 12 11.48 -12.66 5.76
C THR A 12 10.23 -11.84 5.50
N LEU A 13 9.03 -12.42 5.62
CA LEU A 13 7.78 -11.69 5.47
C LEU A 13 7.67 -10.52 6.47
N PHE A 14 7.99 -10.78 7.74
CA PHE A 14 8.00 -9.77 8.80
C PHE A 14 8.99 -8.65 8.51
N ALA A 15 10.23 -8.97 8.13
CA ALA A 15 11.25 -8.00 7.79
C ALA A 15 10.85 -7.15 6.56
N THR A 16 10.22 -7.76 5.55
CA THR A 16 9.70 -7.02 4.39
C THR A 16 8.57 -6.07 4.80
N LEU A 17 7.62 -6.52 5.62
CA LEU A 17 6.56 -5.66 6.15
C LEU A 17 7.13 -4.52 7.00
N LEU A 18 8.11 -4.81 7.84
CA LEU A 18 8.77 -3.81 8.69
C LEU A 18 9.51 -2.76 7.84
N ALA A 19 10.26 -3.17 6.82
CA ALA A 19 10.93 -2.23 5.91
C ALA A 19 9.93 -1.39 5.11
N THR A 20 8.82 -2.00 4.69
CA THR A 20 7.72 -1.31 3.99
C THR A 20 7.08 -0.25 4.89
N PHE A 21 6.90 -0.54 6.17
CA PHE A 21 6.28 0.40 7.10
C PHE A 21 7.26 1.45 7.64
N GLY A 22 8.51 1.07 7.90
CA GLY A 22 9.53 1.95 8.47
C GLY A 22 10.11 2.94 7.47
N GLU A 23 10.41 2.49 6.25
CA GLU A 23 11.18 3.29 5.27
C GLU A 23 10.33 3.74 4.08
N LEU A 24 9.49 2.85 3.56
CA LEU A 24 8.69 3.18 2.38
C LEU A 24 7.48 4.07 2.71
N HIS A 25 6.91 3.95 3.92
CA HIS A 25 5.79 4.79 4.34
C HIS A 25 6.16 6.27 4.47
N PRO A 26 7.26 6.67 5.14
CA PRO A 26 7.71 8.07 5.15
C PRO A 26 8.09 8.58 3.76
N ALA A 27 8.65 7.74 2.89
CA ALA A 27 8.92 8.10 1.51
C ALA A 27 7.61 8.40 0.74
N CYS A 28 6.57 7.61 0.96
CA CYS A 28 5.23 7.87 0.42
C CYS A 28 4.64 9.17 0.97
N ASP A 29 4.83 9.48 2.26
CA ASP A 29 4.36 10.75 2.85
C ASP A 29 4.96 11.95 2.12
N HIS A 30 6.23 11.86 1.72
CA HIS A 30 6.95 12.96 1.09
C HIS A 30 6.69 13.06 -0.43
N TRP A 31 6.66 11.92 -1.13
CA TRP A 31 6.68 11.91 -2.60
C TRP A 31 5.36 11.48 -3.26
N VAL A 32 4.50 10.76 -2.55
CA VAL A 32 3.30 10.12 -3.13
C VAL A 32 2.02 10.76 -2.59
N GLN A 33 2.03 11.19 -1.32
CA GLN A 33 0.86 11.76 -0.69
C GLN A 33 0.57 13.18 -1.20
N GLY A 34 -0.54 13.34 -1.91
CA GLY A 34 -1.02 14.67 -2.30
C GLY A 34 -1.39 15.54 -1.10
N SER A 35 -1.07 16.83 -1.15
CA SER A 35 -1.31 17.80 -0.07
C SER A 35 -2.79 17.91 0.34
N LYS A 36 -3.71 17.83 -0.63
CA LYS A 36 -5.16 17.77 -0.38
C LYS A 36 -5.57 16.50 0.36
N THR A 37 -4.99 15.36 0.01
CA THR A 37 -5.28 14.09 0.69
C THR A 37 -4.75 14.11 2.12
N ALA A 38 -3.53 14.64 2.33
CA ALA A 38 -2.90 14.80 3.63
C ALA A 38 -3.73 15.68 4.58
N SER A 39 -4.15 16.84 4.11
CA SER A 39 -4.95 17.80 4.90
C SER A 39 -6.36 17.30 5.19
N ARG A 40 -6.98 16.55 4.27
CA ARG A 40 -8.40 16.17 4.37
C ARG A 40 -8.67 14.85 5.07
N LYS A 41 -7.70 13.93 5.17
CA LYS A 41 -7.91 12.58 5.74
C LYS A 41 -8.32 12.57 7.23
N ARG A 42 -8.28 13.73 7.90
CA ARG A 42 -8.72 13.95 9.28
C ARG A 42 -9.96 14.85 9.40
N MET A 43 -10.66 15.09 8.30
CA MET A 43 -11.92 15.83 8.32
C MET A 43 -13.07 14.95 8.78
N TYR A 44 -13.84 15.46 9.72
CA TYR A 44 -15.04 14.85 10.29
C TYR A 44 -16.09 15.94 10.53
N GLY A 45 -17.36 15.56 10.45
CA GLY A 45 -18.50 16.46 10.57
C GLY A 45 -19.57 16.25 9.49
N GLU A 46 -20.67 16.98 9.65
CA GLU A 46 -21.83 16.95 8.75
C GLU A 46 -21.97 18.21 7.90
N ASP A 47 -21.10 19.22 8.10
CA ASP A 47 -21.10 20.43 7.29
C ASP A 47 -20.94 20.09 5.81
N LEU A 48 -21.72 20.76 4.97
CA LEU A 48 -21.65 20.57 3.53
C LEU A 48 -20.46 21.33 2.95
N VAL A 49 -19.65 20.62 2.18
CA VAL A 49 -18.48 21.13 1.46
C VAL A 49 -18.47 20.65 0.01
N HIS A 50 -17.80 21.38 -0.85
CA HIS A 50 -17.50 20.95 -2.20
C HIS A 50 -16.30 19.99 -2.23
N ALA A 51 -16.04 19.37 -3.40
CA ALA A 51 -14.93 18.43 -3.58
C ALA A 51 -13.53 19.07 -3.38
N ASP A 52 -13.44 20.40 -3.50
CA ASP A 52 -12.25 21.19 -3.19
C ASP A 52 -12.13 21.55 -1.69
N GLY A 53 -13.08 21.12 -0.86
CA GLY A 53 -13.11 21.38 0.58
C GLY A 53 -13.63 22.77 0.96
N THR A 54 -14.07 23.58 -0.01
CA THR A 54 -14.71 24.87 0.29
C THR A 54 -16.10 24.64 0.90
N PRO A 55 -16.53 25.46 1.89
CA PRO A 55 -17.88 25.39 2.43
C PRO A 55 -18.94 25.59 1.35
N ALA A 56 -20.02 24.81 1.42
CA ALA A 56 -21.16 25.00 0.56
C ALA A 56 -22.03 26.15 1.09
N THR A 57 -22.45 27.05 0.19
CA THR A 57 -23.46 28.07 0.48
C THR A 57 -24.85 27.56 0.10
N PRO A 58 -25.95 28.06 0.70
CA PRO A 58 -27.31 27.60 0.39
C PRO A 58 -27.67 27.67 -1.10
N ASP A 59 -27.17 28.68 -1.80
CA ASP A 59 -27.49 28.93 -3.22
C ASP A 59 -26.55 28.24 -4.22
N THR A 60 -25.63 27.40 -3.74
CA THR A 60 -24.68 26.72 -4.64
C THR A 60 -25.36 25.60 -5.41
N THR A 61 -25.16 25.57 -6.74
CA THR A 61 -25.58 24.46 -7.59
C THR A 61 -24.48 23.41 -7.76
N ARG A 62 -23.28 23.66 -7.23
CA ARG A 62 -22.15 22.73 -7.32
C ARG A 62 -22.40 21.53 -6.41
N PRO A 63 -22.04 20.30 -6.84
CA PRO A 63 -22.18 19.12 -5.98
C PRO A 63 -21.51 19.29 -4.61
N THR A 64 -22.21 18.88 -3.57
CA THR A 64 -21.74 18.92 -2.18
C THR A 64 -21.63 17.52 -1.59
N MET A 65 -20.87 17.41 -0.51
CA MET A 65 -20.82 16.25 0.36
C MET A 65 -20.52 16.70 1.79
N THR A 66 -20.79 15.86 2.78
CA THR A 66 -20.41 16.18 4.15
C THR A 66 -18.89 16.19 4.31
N THR A 67 -18.38 16.98 5.25
CA THR A 67 -16.93 17.00 5.59
C THR A 67 -16.41 15.61 5.93
N SER A 68 -17.18 14.78 6.64
CA SER A 68 -16.85 13.36 6.88
C SER A 68 -16.74 12.54 5.59
N THR A 69 -17.62 12.77 4.60
CA THR A 69 -17.55 12.07 3.31
C THR A 69 -16.29 12.44 2.54
N LEU A 70 -15.93 13.73 2.56
CA LEU A 70 -14.66 14.20 1.98
C LEU A 70 -13.45 13.58 2.69
N GLY A 71 -13.49 13.51 4.03
CA GLY A 71 -12.44 12.88 4.84
C GLY A 71 -12.26 11.40 4.53
N ARG A 72 -13.34 10.62 4.44
CA ARG A 72 -13.30 9.20 4.04
C ARG A 72 -12.74 9.01 2.64
N ARG A 73 -13.10 9.87 1.67
CA ARG A 73 -12.51 9.83 0.32
C ARG A 73 -11.00 10.08 0.36
N ALA A 74 -10.54 11.02 1.17
CA ALA A 74 -9.12 11.29 1.34
C ALA A 74 -8.40 10.10 2.01
N VAL A 75 -8.98 9.47 3.02
CA VAL A 75 -8.43 8.22 3.62
C VAL A 75 -8.35 7.11 2.58
N ALA A 76 -9.41 6.88 1.79
CA ALA A 76 -9.42 5.85 0.75
C ALA A 76 -8.35 6.11 -0.32
N CYS A 77 -8.20 7.36 -0.75
CA CYS A 77 -7.15 7.76 -1.69
C CYS A 77 -5.75 7.52 -1.10
N HIS A 78 -5.53 7.89 0.16
CA HIS A 78 -4.27 7.64 0.87
C HIS A 78 -3.94 6.14 0.91
N VAL A 79 -4.89 5.30 1.34
CA VAL A 79 -4.70 3.84 1.39
C VAL A 79 -4.41 3.30 0.00
N ALA A 80 -5.20 3.67 -1.02
CA ALA A 80 -5.01 3.17 -2.38
C ALA A 80 -3.62 3.52 -2.94
N SER A 81 -3.18 4.77 -2.78
CA SER A 81 -1.86 5.22 -3.23
C SER A 81 -0.73 4.49 -2.51
N TYR A 82 -0.86 4.23 -1.21
CA TYR A 82 0.17 3.55 -0.42
C TYR A 82 0.22 2.07 -0.75
N SER A 83 -0.94 1.42 -0.88
CA SER A 83 -1.02 0.02 -1.30
C SER A 83 -0.38 -0.18 -2.68
N ALA A 84 -0.63 0.73 -3.64
CA ALA A 84 -0.03 0.62 -4.98
C ALA A 84 1.52 0.59 -4.92
N VAL A 85 2.13 1.44 -4.09
CA VAL A 85 3.59 1.49 -3.93
C VAL A 85 4.11 0.27 -3.16
N GLN A 86 3.41 -0.12 -2.10
CA GLN A 86 3.83 -1.21 -1.21
C GLN A 86 3.68 -2.61 -1.84
N LEU A 87 2.82 -2.78 -2.85
CA LEU A 87 2.66 -4.06 -3.55
C LEU A 87 3.89 -4.47 -4.38
N VAL A 88 4.68 -3.52 -4.86
CA VAL A 88 5.85 -3.79 -5.72
C VAL A 88 6.93 -4.61 -4.98
N PRO A 89 7.38 -4.24 -3.76
CA PRO A 89 8.31 -5.06 -2.97
C PRO A 89 7.79 -6.46 -2.69
N HIS A 90 6.49 -6.60 -2.41
CA HIS A 90 5.87 -7.90 -2.11
C HIS A 90 5.90 -8.82 -3.34
N GLN A 91 5.55 -8.31 -4.52
CA GLN A 91 5.62 -9.08 -5.77
C GLN A 91 7.06 -9.47 -6.12
N ALA A 92 8.02 -8.56 -5.94
CA ALA A 92 9.44 -8.84 -6.18
C ALA A 92 9.96 -9.96 -5.26
N THR A 93 9.63 -9.90 -3.97
CA THR A 93 10.03 -10.91 -2.98
C THR A 93 9.44 -12.28 -3.33
N PHE A 94 8.16 -12.32 -3.71
CA PHE A 94 7.50 -13.56 -4.13
C PHE A 94 8.10 -14.14 -5.43
N ALA A 95 8.39 -13.30 -6.43
CA ALA A 95 9.04 -13.71 -7.68
C ALA A 95 10.47 -14.26 -7.45
N LEU A 96 11.24 -13.63 -6.56
CA LEU A 96 12.56 -14.11 -6.16
C LEU A 96 12.48 -15.46 -5.42
N ALA A 97 11.54 -15.62 -4.50
CA ALA A 97 11.34 -16.87 -3.77
C ALA A 97 10.94 -18.03 -4.70
N THR A 98 10.06 -17.77 -5.67
CA THR A 98 9.58 -18.78 -6.64
C THR A 98 10.63 -19.14 -7.68
N SER A 99 11.38 -18.16 -8.19
CA SER A 99 12.49 -18.41 -9.14
C SER A 99 13.63 -19.19 -8.50
N ALA A 100 13.99 -18.88 -7.24
CA ALA A 100 14.97 -19.64 -6.47
C ALA A 100 14.52 -21.09 -6.26
N ARG A 101 13.23 -21.33 -6.02
CA ARG A 101 12.64 -22.68 -5.91
C ARG A 101 12.75 -23.46 -7.22
N ARG A 102 12.40 -22.84 -8.36
CA ARG A 102 12.51 -23.47 -9.69
C ARG A 102 13.95 -23.88 -10.03
N ARG A 103 14.93 -22.97 -9.84
CA ARG A 103 16.35 -23.27 -10.14
C ARG A 103 16.88 -24.45 -9.32
N ARG A 104 16.53 -24.55 -8.04
CA ARG A 104 16.92 -25.68 -7.19
C ARG A 104 16.30 -27.00 -7.65
N SER A 105 15.03 -27.00 -8.06
CA SER A 105 14.37 -28.19 -8.58
C SER A 105 14.99 -28.69 -9.89
N SER A 106 15.35 -27.79 -10.80
CA SER A 106 16.03 -28.14 -12.06
C SER A 106 17.43 -28.72 -11.81
N ALA A 107 18.20 -28.10 -10.92
CA ALA A 107 19.53 -28.60 -10.54
C ALA A 107 19.46 -29.99 -9.90
N TRP A 108 18.43 -30.27 -9.09
CA TRP A 108 18.23 -31.59 -8.48
C TRP A 108 17.88 -32.67 -9.52
N ARG A 109 17.01 -32.34 -10.49
CA ARG A 109 16.68 -33.24 -11.60
C ARG A 109 17.89 -33.57 -12.47
N PHE A 110 18.71 -32.57 -12.78
CA PHE A 110 19.94 -32.78 -13.56
C PHE A 110 20.92 -33.71 -12.83
N ARG A 111 21.01 -33.59 -11.50
CA ARG A 111 21.86 -34.43 -10.65
C ARG A 111 21.35 -35.87 -10.47
N GLN A 112 20.08 -36.16 -10.77
CA GLN A 112 19.54 -37.53 -10.78
C GLN A 112 19.70 -38.23 -12.13
N MET A 113 20.03 -37.49 -13.19
CA MET A 113 20.23 -38.03 -14.55
C MET A 113 21.70 -38.38 -14.83
N MET A 114 22.60 -38.12 -13.88
CA MET A 114 24.03 -38.45 -13.88
C MET A 114 24.29 -39.49 -12.80
#